data_AF-A0A318U537-F1
#
_entry.id   AF-A0A318U537-F1
#
_cell.length_a   1.000
_cell.length_b   1.000
_cell.length_c   1.000
_cell.angle_alpha   90.00
_cell.angle_beta   90.00
_cell.angle_gamma   90.00
#
_symmetry.space_group_name_H-M   'P 1'
#
loop_
_entity.id
_entity.type
_entity.pdbx_description
1 polymer ?
#
loop_
_entity_poly.entity_id
_entity_poly.type
_entity_poly.pdbx_seq_one_letter_code
_entity_poly.pdbx_strand_id
1 'polypeptide(L)'
;MTFSRSELFVLAWELARQDLWSRRLPASRLRGLFPAALSRAWSIMRAHAANRARRLAAAATARPVEEIRTEIVTLECKDCLRGADWQRLDALRAELNAAFAMAA
;
A
#
# COMPACT_ATOMS: atom_id res chain seq x y z
N MET A 1 6.92 10.60 -10.98
CA MET A 1 7.78 9.79 -10.08
C MET A 1 9.11 9.58 -10.76
N THR A 2 10.17 10.15 -10.21
CA THR A 2 11.54 9.94 -10.67
C THR A 2 12.11 8.76 -9.91
N PHE A 3 12.40 7.66 -10.59
CA PHE A 3 13.07 6.53 -9.96
C PHE A 3 14.53 6.90 -9.70
N SER A 4 14.95 6.84 -8.43
CA SER A 4 16.35 7.07 -8.10
C SER A 4 17.18 5.89 -8.59
N ARG A 5 18.16 6.19 -9.46
CA ARG A 5 19.09 5.19 -9.95
C ARG A 5 19.84 4.52 -8.80
N SER A 6 20.27 5.27 -7.78
CA SER A 6 20.99 4.72 -6.63
C SER A 6 20.13 3.74 -5.83
N GLU A 7 18.86 4.05 -5.57
CA GLU A 7 17.92 3.14 -4.88
C GLU A 7 17.75 1.83 -5.64
N LEU A 8 17.65 1.88 -6.97
CA LEU A 8 17.57 0.69 -7.81
C LEU A 8 18.81 -0.21 -7.65
N PHE A 9 20.02 0.38 -7.67
CA PHE A 9 21.26 -0.37 -7.51
C PHE A 9 21.41 -0.95 -6.09
N VAL A 10 21.02 -0.20 -5.05
CA VAL A 10 21.02 -0.67 -3.66
C VAL A 10 20.08 -1.86 -3.50
N LEU A 11 18.83 -1.74 -3.96
CA LEU A 11 17.85 -2.83 -3.88
C LEU A 11 18.30 -4.06 -4.68
N ALA A 12 18.84 -3.86 -5.87
CA ALA A 12 19.40 -4.95 -6.67
C ALA A 12 20.56 -5.66 -5.96
N TRP A 13 21.41 -4.91 -5.25
CA TRP A 13 22.52 -5.47 -4.49
C TRP A 13 22.05 -6.30 -3.29
N GLU A 14 21.05 -5.80 -2.56
CA GLU A 14 20.43 -6.53 -1.44
C GLU A 14 19.79 -7.84 -1.91
N LEU A 15 19.03 -7.80 -3.01
CA LEU A 15 18.43 -8.99 -3.61
C LEU A 15 19.50 -10.00 -4.07
N ALA A 16 20.58 -9.53 -4.70
CA ALA A 16 21.68 -10.40 -5.12
C ALA A 16 22.39 -11.06 -3.92
N ARG A 17 22.59 -10.32 -2.82
CA ARG A 17 23.15 -10.86 -1.57
C ARG A 17 22.22 -11.89 -0.93
N GLN A 18 20.92 -11.61 -0.90
CA GLN A 18 19.92 -12.52 -0.36
C GLN A 18 19.86 -13.83 -1.18
N ASP A 19 19.90 -13.74 -2.51
CA ASP A 19 19.94 -14.91 -3.39
C ASP A 19 21.23 -15.72 -3.19
N LEU A 20 22.37 -15.04 -3.03
CA LEU A 20 23.65 -15.70 -2.74
C LEU A 20 23.60 -16.48 -1.43
N TRP A 21 23.06 -15.87 -0.38
CA TRP A 21 22.90 -16.52 0.93
C TRP A 21 21.91 -17.68 0.88
N SER A 22 20.74 -17.46 0.27
CA SER A 22 19.67 -18.45 0.15
C SER A 22 20.10 -19.69 -0.63
N ARG A 23 20.92 -19.49 -1.67
CA ARG A 23 21.47 -20.57 -2.50
C ARG A 23 22.80 -21.11 -1.98
N ARG A 24 23.32 -20.58 -0.86
CA ARG A 24 24.62 -20.92 -0.25
C ARG A 24 25.78 -20.89 -1.27
N LEU A 25 25.77 -19.91 -2.16
CA LEU A 25 26.77 -19.78 -3.22
C LEU A 25 28.02 -19.04 -2.72
N PRO A 26 29.20 -19.31 -3.32
CA PRO A 26 30.42 -18.55 -3.01
C PRO A 26 30.30 -17.11 -3.52
N ALA A 27 31.00 -16.18 -2.84
CA ALA A 27 31.00 -14.75 -3.15
C ALA A 27 31.32 -14.42 -4.62
N SER A 28 32.11 -15.26 -5.30
CA SER A 28 32.44 -15.11 -6.71
C SER A 28 31.22 -15.14 -7.65
N ARG A 29 30.12 -15.78 -7.24
CA ARG A 29 28.88 -15.87 -8.02
C ARG A 29 28.00 -14.62 -7.94
N LEU A 30 28.31 -13.68 -7.04
CA LEU A 30 27.50 -12.47 -6.83
C LEU A 30 27.34 -11.63 -8.11
N ARG A 31 28.43 -11.47 -8.88
CA ARG A 31 28.40 -10.73 -10.15
C ARG A 31 27.44 -11.35 -11.18
N GLY A 32 27.28 -12.68 -11.17
CA GLY A 32 26.37 -13.38 -12.07
C GLY A 32 24.90 -13.30 -11.65
N LEU A 33 24.63 -13.08 -10.36
CA LEU A 33 23.26 -12.91 -9.84
C LEU A 33 22.75 -11.48 -10.01
N PHE A 34 23.65 -10.50 -10.07
CA PHE A 34 23.32 -9.09 -10.10
C PHE A 34 22.38 -8.68 -11.27
N PRO A 35 22.56 -9.15 -12.53
CA PRO A 35 21.65 -8.78 -13.61
C PRO A 35 20.19 -9.21 -13.35
N ALA A 36 19.99 -10.44 -12.85
CA ALA A 36 18.65 -10.93 -12.51
C ALA A 36 18.05 -10.15 -11.33
N ALA A 37 18.87 -9.84 -10.32
CA ALA A 37 18.47 -9.01 -9.19
C ALA A 37 18.08 -7.59 -9.61
N LEU A 38 18.78 -7.00 -10.59
CA LEU A 38 18.46 -5.69 -11.15
C LEU A 38 17.10 -5.67 -11.85
N SER A 39 16.80 -6.67 -12.68
CA SER A 39 15.48 -6.80 -13.32
C SER A 39 14.35 -6.98 -12.30
N ARG A 40 14.63 -7.72 -11.22
CA ARG A 40 13.67 -7.93 -10.12
C ARG A 40 13.45 -6.64 -9.32
N ALA A 41 14.51 -5.94 -8.96
CA ALA A 41 14.46 -4.64 -8.28
C ALA A 41 13.64 -3.62 -9.07
N TRP A 42 13.87 -3.54 -10.39
CA TRP A 42 13.09 -2.65 -11.26
C TRP A 42 11.60 -2.98 -11.25
N SER A 43 11.24 -4.26 -11.29
CA SER A 43 9.85 -4.69 -11.25
C SER A 43 9.18 -4.38 -9.90
N ILE A 44 9.90 -4.55 -8.79
CA ILE A 44 9.44 -4.17 -7.45
C ILE A 44 9.20 -2.66 -7.38
N MET A 45 10.16 -1.84 -7.82
CA MET A 45 10.00 -0.38 -7.81
C MET A 45 8.81 0.08 -8.63
N ARG A 46 8.58 -0.51 -9.82
CA ARG A 46 7.40 -0.21 -10.63
C ARG A 46 6.09 -0.62 -9.94
N ALA A 47 6.05 -1.80 -9.32
CA ALA A 47 4.88 -2.25 -8.58
C ALA A 47 4.58 -1.34 -7.37
N HIS A 48 5.61 -0.89 -6.66
CA HIS A 48 5.47 0.06 -5.56
C HIS A 48 4.96 1.42 -6.05
N ALA A 49 5.50 1.92 -7.16
CA ALA A 49 5.03 3.15 -7.79
C ALA A 49 3.56 3.05 -8.21
N ALA A 50 3.17 1.95 -8.86
CA ALA A 50 1.79 1.70 -9.25
C ALA A 50 0.85 1.59 -8.03
N ASN A 51 1.26 0.87 -6.99
CA ASN A 51 0.49 0.77 -5.75
C ASN A 51 0.34 2.12 -5.06
N ARG A 52 1.38 2.94 -5.02
CA ARG A 52 1.31 4.30 -4.47
C ARG A 52 0.39 5.20 -5.30
N ALA A 53 0.47 5.13 -6.64
CA ALA A 53 -0.45 5.86 -7.51
C ALA A 53 -1.90 5.43 -7.27
N ARG A 54 -2.16 4.12 -7.14
CA ARG A 54 -3.49 3.58 -6.80
C ARG A 54 -3.97 4.06 -5.43
N ARG A 55 -3.11 4.06 -4.41
CA ARG A 55 -3.45 4.60 -3.07
C ARG A 55 -3.79 6.08 -3.13
N LEU A 56 -3.01 6.88 -3.86
CA LEU A 56 -3.27 8.31 -4.03
C LEU A 56 -4.57 8.57 -4.81
N ALA A 57 -4.85 7.80 -5.86
CA ALA A 57 -6.10 7.89 -6.61
C ALA A 57 -7.31 7.52 -5.72
N ALA A 58 -7.19 6.44 -4.93
CA ALA A 58 -8.22 6.05 -3.98
C ALA A 58 -8.46 7.14 -2.91
N ALA A 59 -7.39 7.74 -2.38
CA ALA A 59 -7.48 8.85 -1.43
C ALA A 59 -8.09 10.11 -2.05
N ALA A 60 -7.82 10.40 -3.32
CA ALA A 60 -8.42 11.55 -4.02
C ALA A 60 -9.93 11.39 -4.23
N THR A 61 -10.43 10.15 -4.32
CA THR A 61 -11.87 9.84 -4.42
C THR A 61 -12.53 9.54 -3.07
N ALA A 62 -11.74 9.43 -2.00
CA ALA A 62 -12.25 9.10 -0.69
C ALA A 62 -12.97 10.29 -0.08
N ARG A 63 -14.11 10.02 0.56
CA ARG A 63 -14.83 11.03 1.33
C ARG A 63 -13.99 11.49 2.52
N PRO A 64 -14.03 12.78 2.89
CA PRO A 64 -13.37 13.26 4.09
C PRO A 64 -13.84 12.50 5.34
N VAL A 65 -12.89 12.13 6.20
CA VAL A 65 -13.16 11.42 7.46
C VAL A 65 -14.17 12.17 8.33
N GLU A 66 -14.11 13.49 8.36
CA GLU A 66 -15.02 14.32 9.12
C GLU A 66 -16.46 14.28 8.58
N GLU A 67 -16.66 14.15 7.27
CA GLU A 67 -18.01 13.96 6.70
C GLU A 67 -18.60 12.61 7.12
N ILE A 68 -17.81 11.53 7.06
CA ILE A 68 -18.24 10.19 7.48
C ILE A 68 -18.59 10.19 8.98
N ARG A 69 -17.76 10.82 9.82
CA ARG A 69 -18.03 10.98 11.26
C ARG A 69 -19.31 11.75 11.52
N THR A 70 -19.53 12.85 10.81
CA THR A 70 -20.73 13.67 10.95
C THR A 70 -21.99 12.86 10.59
N GLU A 71 -21.95 12.05 9.54
CA GLU A 71 -23.07 11.17 9.17
C GLU A 71 -23.33 10.07 10.20
N ILE A 72 -22.28 9.47 10.77
CA ILE A 72 -22.42 8.48 11.84
C ILE A 72 -23.12 9.11 13.04
N VAL A 73 -22.65 10.27 13.51
CA VAL A 73 -23.25 10.98 14.65
C VAL A 73 -24.71 11.34 14.34
N THR A 74 -25.00 11.79 13.12
CA THR A 74 -26.37 12.13 12.71
C THR A 74 -27.31 10.92 12.75
N LEU A 75 -26.82 9.73 12.39
CA LEU A 75 -27.59 8.49 12.50
C LEU A 75 -27.75 8.06 13.96
N GLU A 76 -26.69 8.12 14.76
CA GLU A 76 -26.70 7.75 16.18
C GLU A 76 -27.61 8.66 17.02
N CYS A 77 -27.81 9.91 16.61
CA CYS A 77 -28.73 10.85 17.26
C CYS A 77 -30.22 10.64 16.90
N LYS A 78 -30.57 9.68 16.04
CA LYS A 78 -31.99 9.36 15.77
C LYS A 78 -32.62 8.63 16.96
N ASP A 79 -33.81 9.06 17.36
CA ASP A 79 -34.56 8.44 18.46
C ASP A 79 -34.87 6.95 18.22
N CYS A 80 -35.06 6.55 16.95
CA CYS A 80 -35.31 5.18 16.55
C CYS A 80 -34.52 4.81 15.30
N LEU A 81 -33.64 3.81 15.40
CA LEU A 81 -32.93 3.20 14.27
C LEU A 81 -33.72 2.02 13.70
N ARG A 82 -33.97 2.02 12.39
CA ARG A 82 -34.58 0.90 11.66
C ARG A 82 -33.49 -0.01 11.08
N GLY A 83 -33.87 -1.19 10.60
CA GLY A 83 -32.91 -2.16 10.02
C GLY A 83 -32.04 -1.58 8.90
N ALA A 84 -32.58 -0.71 8.05
CA ALA A 84 -31.81 -0.02 7.01
C ALA A 84 -30.82 1.02 7.58
N ASP A 85 -31.15 1.67 8.71
CA ASP A 85 -30.25 2.60 9.37
C ASP A 85 -29.05 1.86 9.98
N TRP A 86 -29.26 0.67 10.54
CA TRP A 86 -28.18 -0.19 11.04
C TRP A 86 -27.23 -0.63 9.92
N GLN A 87 -27.77 -1.07 8.78
CA GLN A 87 -26.95 -1.41 7.61
C GLN A 87 -26.14 -0.22 7.11
N ARG A 88 -26.74 0.98 7.11
CA ARG A 88 -26.05 2.22 6.73
C ARG A 88 -24.95 2.59 7.73
N LEU A 89 -25.20 2.43 9.03
CA LEU A 89 -24.23 2.69 10.10
C LEU A 89 -23.01 1.76 9.95
N ASP A 90 -23.23 0.47 9.71
CA ASP A 90 -22.16 -0.51 9.50
C ASP A 90 -21.33 -0.18 8.26
N ALA A 91 -21.99 0.23 7.16
CA ALA A 91 -21.30 0.68 5.96
C ALA A 91 -20.41 1.91 6.22
N LEU A 92 -20.92 2.92 6.93
CA LEU A 92 -20.16 4.12 7.28
C LEU A 92 -18.98 3.81 8.22
N ARG A 93 -19.14 2.86 9.16
CA ARG A 93 -18.05 2.39 10.03
C ARG A 93 -16.97 1.65 9.23
N ALA A 94 -17.36 0.83 8.27
CA ALA A 94 -16.42 0.18 7.36
C ALA A 94 -15.66 1.20 6.49
N GLU A 95 -16.37 2.21 5.98
CA GLU A 95 -15.78 3.32 5.21
C GLU A 95 -14.79 4.13 6.05
N LEU A 96 -15.13 4.43 7.31
CA LEU A 96 -14.27 5.12 8.26
C LEU A 96 -12.99 4.33 8.56
N ASN A 97 -13.11 3.01 8.78
CA ASN A 97 -11.96 2.14 8.99
C ASN A 97 -11.05 2.06 7.74
N ALA A 98 -11.65 2.00 6.55
CA ALA A 98 -10.90 2.03 5.30
C ALA A 98 -10.15 3.36 5.12
N ALA A 99 -10.76 4.48 5.48
CA ALA A 99 -10.12 5.79 5.44
C ALA A 99 -8.91 5.86 6.40
N PHE A 100 -9.01 5.32 7.62
CA PHE A 100 -7.86 5.24 8.53
C PHE A 100 -6.75 4.32 8.03
N ALA A 101 -7.10 3.17 7.44
CA ALA A 101 -6.11 2.26 6.86
C ALA A 101 -5.38 2.86 5.65
N MET A 102 -6.02 3.79 4.91
CA MET A 102 -5.37 4.51 3.82
C MET A 102 -4.42 5.61 4.32
N ALA A 103 -4.70 6.22 5.48
CA ALA A 103 -3.90 7.26 6.10
C ALA A 103 -2.67 6.75 6.87
N ALA A 104 -2.67 5.47 7.28
CA ALA A 104 -1.53 4.77 7.91
C ALA A 104 -0.51 4.25 6.87
#